data_AF-A0A969H860-F1
#
_entry.id   AF-A0A969H860-F1
#
_cell.length_a   1.000
_cell.length_b   1.000
_cell.length_c   1.000
_cell.angle_alpha   90.00
_cell.angle_beta   90.00
_cell.angle_gamma   90.00
#
_symmetry.space_group_name_H-M   'P 1'
#
loop_
_entity.id
_entity.type
_entity.pdbx_description
1 polymer ?
#
loop_
_entity_poly.entity_id
_entity_poly.type
_entity_poly.pdbx_seq_one_letter_code
_entity_poly.pdbx_strand_id
1 'polypeptide(L)'
;MNNYNIITLGPSGSGKTIFLASLFKVFSIQGKFGFSLDVKDPNKRKFLNQIYADLTQKEEEWPSGTRNISEWSFTAYVNNSGTSKIPVFKVTYD
;
A
#
# COMPACT_ATOMS: atom_id res chain seq x y z
N MET A 1 13.08 -12.55 9.41
CA MET A 1 12.40 -11.71 8.40
C MET A 1 12.56 -10.27 8.84
N ASN A 2 13.24 -9.44 8.04
CA ASN A 2 13.52 -8.04 8.42
C ASN A 2 12.22 -7.22 8.44
N ASN A 3 12.18 -6.19 9.28
CA ASN A 3 11.09 -5.23 9.33
C ASN A 3 11.63 -3.83 9.04
N TYR A 4 11.03 -3.14 8.09
CA TYR A 4 11.38 -1.76 7.75
C TYR A 4 10.23 -0.85 8.18
N ASN A 5 10.55 0.27 8.85
CA ASN A 5 9.56 1.28 9.17
C ASN A 5 9.67 2.46 8.20
N ILE A 6 8.54 2.85 7.62
CA ILE A 6 8.43 4.02 6.73
C ILE A 6 7.56 5.04 7.44
N ILE A 7 8.14 6.20 7.75
CA ILE A 7 7.42 7.32 8.36
C ILE A 7 7.21 8.38 7.29
N THR A 8 5.95 8.75 7.03
CA THR A 8 5.61 9.75 6.02
C THR A 8 4.99 10.98 6.66
N LEU A 9 5.78 12.06 6.73
CA LEU A 9 5.37 13.32 7.35
C LEU A 9 4.92 14.33 6.30
N GLY A 10 3.91 15.12 6.66
CA GLY A 10 3.43 16.24 5.85
C GLY A 10 2.18 16.87 6.44
N PRO A 11 1.84 18.12 6.06
CA PRO A 11 0.63 18.79 6.54
C PRO A 11 -0.65 18.05 6.12
N SER A 12 -1.78 18.42 6.73
CA SER A 12 -3.08 17.91 6.27
C SER A 12 -3.30 18.25 4.78
N GLY A 13 -3.85 17.32 4.01
CA GLY A 13 -4.04 17.49 2.57
C GLY A 13 -2.78 17.28 1.71
N SER A 14 -1.61 16.97 2.29
CA SER A 14 -0.37 16.78 1.53
C SER A 14 -0.29 15.50 0.68
N GLY A 15 -1.39 14.75 0.54
CA GLY A 15 -1.45 13.55 -0.30
C GLY A 15 -0.88 12.26 0.29
N LYS A 16 -0.59 12.19 1.61
CA LYS A 16 -0.03 10.97 2.24
C LYS A 16 -0.85 9.69 1.97
N THR A 17 -2.17 9.80 2.08
CA THR A 17 -3.08 8.67 1.80
C THR A 17 -3.00 8.22 0.35
N ILE A 18 -2.92 9.18 -0.57
CA ILE A 18 -2.82 8.92 -2.02
C ILE A 18 -1.47 8.26 -2.34
N PHE A 19 -0.40 8.73 -1.72
CA PHE A 19 0.92 8.13 -1.83
C PHE A 19 0.90 6.67 -1.39
N LEU A 20 0.33 6.38 -0.21
CA LEU A 20 0.21 5.02 0.30
C LEU A 20 -0.61 4.11 -0.63
N ALA A 21 -1.77 4.58 -1.10
CA ALA A 21 -2.63 3.82 -2.01
C ALA A 21 -1.92 3.53 -3.35
N SER A 22 -1.20 4.51 -3.89
CA SER A 22 -0.42 4.39 -5.13
C SER A 22 0.75 3.43 -4.95
N LEU A 23 1.48 3.53 -3.84
CA LEU A 23 2.56 2.60 -3.47
C LEU A 23 2.02 1.17 -3.42
N PHE A 24 0.92 0.95 -2.69
CA PHE A 24 0.30 -0.37 -2.60
C PHE A 24 -0.11 -0.90 -3.98
N LYS A 25 -0.67 -0.05 -4.85
CA LYS A 25 -1.03 -0.44 -6.21
C LYS A 25 0.18 -0.86 -7.04
N VAL A 26 1.25 -0.07 -7.05
CA VAL A 26 2.49 -0.37 -7.78
C VAL A 26 3.08 -1.72 -7.35
N PHE A 27 3.01 -2.03 -6.06
CA PHE A 27 3.52 -3.29 -5.51
C PHE A 27 2.46 -4.40 -5.36
N SER A 28 1.23 -4.23 -5.86
CA SER A 28 0.16 -5.23 -5.71
C SER A 28 0.45 -6.54 -6.45
N ILE A 29 1.33 -6.50 -7.44
CA ILE A 29 1.86 -7.64 -8.19
C ILE A 29 3.38 -7.61 -8.16
N GLN A 30 4.00 -8.77 -8.36
CA GLN A 30 5.46 -8.86 -8.48
C GLN A 30 5.85 -8.28 -9.86
N GLY A 31 6.05 -6.97 -9.89
CA GLY A 31 6.43 -6.23 -11.09
C GLY A 31 7.94 -6.04 -11.20
N LYS A 32 8.32 -4.88 -11.75
CA LYS A 32 9.72 -4.46 -11.99
C LYS A 32 10.65 -4.61 -10.79
N PHE A 33 10.14 -4.49 -9.56
CA PHE A 33 10.93 -4.49 -8.33
C PHE A 33 11.16 -5.87 -7.72
N GLY A 34 10.64 -6.94 -8.35
CA GLY A 34 10.93 -8.31 -7.94
C GLY A 34 10.23 -8.78 -6.67
N PHE A 35 9.39 -7.97 -6.03
CA PHE A 35 8.50 -8.37 -4.93
C PHE A 35 7.12 -7.71 -5.06
N SER A 36 6.13 -8.27 -4.38
CA SER A 36 4.80 -7.68 -4.18
C SER A 36 4.56 -7.36 -2.71
N LEU A 37 3.69 -6.40 -2.42
CA LEU A 37 3.21 -6.09 -1.08
C LEU A 37 1.78 -6.60 -0.94
N ASP A 38 1.48 -7.18 0.21
CA ASP A 38 0.12 -7.50 0.61
C ASP A 38 -0.17 -7.03 2.04
N VAL A 39 -1.44 -6.71 2.29
CA VAL A 39 -1.98 -6.46 3.62
C VAL A 39 -2.94 -7.58 3.98
N LYS A 40 -2.77 -8.14 5.18
CA LYS A 40 -3.56 -9.30 5.63
C LYS A 40 -5.02 -8.96 5.84
N ASP A 41 -5.31 -7.76 6.32
CA ASP A 41 -6.67 -7.29 6.57
C ASP A 41 -7.37 -6.94 5.24
N PRO A 42 -8.43 -7.66 4.85
CA PRO A 42 -9.17 -7.42 3.61
C PRO A 42 -9.83 -6.04 3.55
N ASN A 43 -10.23 -5.46 4.70
CA ASN A 43 -10.84 -4.13 4.74
C ASN A 43 -9.81 -3.06 4.43
N LYS A 44 -8.60 -3.18 5.01
CA LYS A 44 -7.45 -2.33 4.69
C LYS A 44 -7.06 -2.44 3.21
N ARG A 45 -7.06 -3.66 2.66
CA ARG A 45 -6.82 -3.89 1.23
C ARG A 45 -7.85 -3.19 0.36
N LYS A 46 -9.14 -3.39 0.67
CA LYS A 46 -10.26 -2.78 -0.06
C LYS A 46 -10.18 -1.26 -0.01
N PHE A 47 -9.85 -0.68 1.15
CA PHE A 47 -9.71 0.75 1.33
C PHE A 47 -8.63 1.36 0.40
N LEU A 48 -7.43 0.79 0.37
CA LEU A 48 -6.35 1.29 -0.51
C LEU A 48 -6.72 1.15 -1.99
N ASN A 49 -7.33 0.03 -2.36
CA ASN A 49 -7.81 -0.19 -3.73
C ASN A 49 -8.92 0.80 -4.12
N GLN A 50 -9.83 1.13 -3.20
CA GLN A 50 -10.89 2.10 -3.44
C GLN A 50 -10.32 3.50 -3.65
N ILE A 51 -9.41 3.96 -2.79
CA ILE A 51 -8.75 5.26 -2.97
C ILE A 51 -8.08 5.36 -4.34
N TYR A 52 -7.34 4.31 -4.72
CA TYR A 52 -6.69 4.28 -6.03
C TYR A 52 -7.71 4.29 -7.18
N ALA A 53 -8.81 3.54 -7.06
CA ALA A 53 -9.87 3.54 -8.05
C ALA A 53 -10.53 4.92 -8.19
N ASP A 54 -10.88 5.56 -7.07
CA ASP A 54 -11.49 6.89 -7.04
C ASP A 54 -10.59 7.92 -7.73
N LEU A 55 -9.28 7.88 -7.49
CA LEU A 55 -8.28 8.73 -8.15
C LEU A 55 -8.25 8.55 -9.68
N THR A 56 -8.50 7.34 -10.17
CA THR A 56 -8.45 7.05 -11.62
C THR A 56 -9.77 7.25 -12.34
N GLN A 57 -10.89 7.26 -11.61
CA GLN A 57 -12.23 7.31 -12.20
C GLN A 57 -12.85 8.72 -12.14
N LYS A 58 -12.44 9.55 -11.19
CA LYS A 58 -12.96 10.90 -11.02
C LYS A 58 -11.91 11.91 -11.46
N GLU A 59 -12.06 12.43 -12.67
CA GLU A 59 -11.08 13.37 -13.26
C GLU A 59 -10.93 14.68 -12.44
N GLU A 60 -11.90 15.05 -11.60
CA GLU A 60 -11.92 16.35 -10.91
C GLU A 60 -11.98 16.29 -9.37
N GLU A 61 -12.09 15.10 -8.75
CA GLU A 61 -12.26 14.99 -7.29
C GLU A 61 -11.11 14.23 -6.61
N TRP A 62 -10.29 14.96 -5.86
CA TRP A 62 -9.31 14.36 -4.96
C TRP A 62 -10.02 13.70 -3.75
N PRO A 63 -9.66 12.46 -3.38
CA PRO A 63 -10.22 11.82 -2.20
C PRO A 63 -9.88 12.60 -0.94
N SER A 64 -10.85 12.69 -0.03
CA SER A 64 -10.67 13.41 1.23
C SER A 64 -9.50 12.84 2.05
N GLY A 65 -8.72 13.74 2.66
CA GLY A 65 -7.58 13.34 3.49
C GLY A 65 -8.02 12.50 4.69
N THR A 66 -7.30 11.41 4.96
CA THR A 66 -7.59 10.54 6.11
C THR A 66 -7.22 11.27 7.40
N ARG A 67 -8.15 11.33 8.37
CA ARG A 67 -7.95 12.01 9.65
C ARG A 67 -7.44 11.10 10.77
N ASN A 68 -7.60 9.78 10.63
CA ASN A 68 -7.14 8.81 11.61
C ASN A 68 -5.87 8.13 11.10
N ILE A 69 -4.78 8.30 11.85
CA ILE A 69 -3.54 7.54 11.68
C ILE A 69 -3.89 6.09 12.00
N SER A 70 -3.80 5.22 11.01
CA SER A 70 -3.87 3.78 11.21
C SER A 70 -2.52 3.25 10.81
N GLU A 71 -1.80 2.65 11.75
CA GLU A 71 -0.56 1.94 11.44
C GLU A 71 -0.86 0.88 10.37
N TRP A 72 -0.10 0.90 9.28
CA TRP A 72 -0.24 -0.07 8.19
C TRP A 72 0.87 -1.10 8.28
N SER A 73 0.52 -2.38 8.19
CA SER A 73 1.50 -3.46 8.15
C SER A 73 1.35 -4.25 6.86
N PHE A 74 2.40 -4.19 6.04
CA PHE A 74 2.50 -4.93 4.79
C PHE A 74 3.50 -6.07 4.93
N THR A 75 3.23 -7.16 4.24
CA THR A 75 4.19 -8.25 4.05
C THR A 75 4.60 -8.27 2.58
N ALA A 76 5.91 -8.25 2.35
CA ALA A 76 6.48 -8.39 1.03
C ALA A 76 6.61 -9.88 0.67
N TYR A 77 6.26 -10.22 -0.57
CA TYR A 77 6.31 -11.57 -1.10
C TYR A 77 7.10 -11.64 -2.39
N VAL A 78 7.76 -12.76 -2.62
CA VAL A 78 8.31 -13.14 -3.92
C VAL A 78 7.63 -14.42 -4.40
N ASN A 79 7.32 -14.52 -5.68
CA ASN A 79 6.85 -15.77 -6.28
C ASN A 79 8.07 -16.64 -6.56
N ASN A 80 8.07 -17.85 -6.02
CA ASN A 80 8.96 -18.92 -6.49
C ASN A 80 8.24 -19.69 -7.61
N SER A 81 9.00 -20.29 -8.51
CA SER A 81 8.69 -20.85 -9.86
C SER A 81 7.52 -21.84 -9.99
N GLY A 82 6.55 -21.89 -9.07
CA GLY A 82 5.52 -22.91 -9.04
C GLY A 82 4.14 -22.51 -8.55
N THR A 83 3.96 -21.63 -7.55
CA THR A 83 2.62 -21.12 -7.08
C THR A 83 2.68 -20.47 -5.69
N SER A 84 3.71 -20.72 -4.89
CA SER A 84 3.78 -20.25 -3.51
C SER A 84 4.40 -18.86 -3.39
N LYS A 85 3.67 -17.96 -2.74
CA LYS A 85 4.19 -16.65 -2.30
C LYS A 85 5.06 -16.85 -1.06
N ILE A 86 6.33 -16.50 -1.14
CA ILE A 86 7.27 -16.61 -0.01
C ILE A 86 7.40 -15.23 0.65
N PRO A 87 7.10 -15.09 1.96
CA PRO A 87 7.27 -13.83 2.66
C PRO A 87 8.76 -13.52 2.86
N VAL A 88 9.20 -12.30 2.52
CA VAL A 88 10.63 -11.92 2.53
C VAL A 88 10.96 -10.84 3.56
N PHE A 89 10.11 -9.83 3.72
CA PHE A 89 10.25 -8.78 4.74
C PHE A 89 8.88 -8.17 5.07
N LYS A 90 8.84 -7.41 6.16
CA LYS A 90 7.68 -6.60 6.53
C LYS A 90 7.97 -5.12 6.39
N VAL A 91 6.93 -4.37 6.12
CA VAL A 91 6.96 -2.91 6.10
C VAL A 91 5.85 -2.40 7.01
N THR A 92 6.20 -1.58 7.99
CA THR A 92 5.25 -0.75 8.72
C THR A 92 5.24 0.65 8.11
N TYR A 93 4.07 1.26 8.02
CA TYR A 93 3.89 2.61 7.50
C TYR A 93 3.04 3.44 8.45
N ASP A 94 3.59 4.58 8.83
CA ASP A 94 3.04 5.59 9.75
C ASP A 94 2.89 6.95 9.06
#